data_AF-A0A255XW27-F1
#
_entry.id   AF-A0A255XW27-F1
#
_cell.length_a   1.000
_cell.length_b   1.000
_cell.length_c   1.000
_cell.angle_alpha   90.00
_cell.angle_beta   90.00
_cell.angle_gamma   90.00
#
_symmetry.space_group_name_H-M   'P 1'
#
loop_
_entity.id
_entity.type
_entity.pdbx_description
1 polymer ?
#
loop_
_entity_poly.entity_id
_entity_poly.type
_entity_poly.pdbx_seq_one_letter_code
_entity_poly.pdbx_strand_id
1 'polypeptide(L)'
;MRRRSLLCSLALLPVAVTGPVAAQQRRYVAGLEDVPLAPGLASPEAPTSFDSPQGRIVITYAQGAADRAGVLAFYSASLPQLGWRREEETLFRREGESLRLEFGPPGRVLTVRFTLAPVL
;
A
#
# COMPACT_ATOMS: atom_id res chain seq x y z
N MET A 1 -12.27 -40.23 -62.23
CA MET A 1 -13.36 -40.35 -61.24
C MET A 1 -12.84 -39.90 -59.87
N ARG A 2 -13.57 -38.97 -59.24
CA ARG A 2 -13.68 -38.59 -57.80
C ARG A 2 -12.67 -39.26 -56.83
N ARG A 3 -12.02 -38.52 -55.92
CA ARG A 3 -12.63 -38.00 -54.69
C ARG A 3 -11.87 -36.79 -54.14
N ARG A 4 -12.67 -35.78 -53.75
CA ARG A 4 -12.27 -34.56 -53.06
C ARG A 4 -12.02 -34.88 -51.59
N SER A 5 -10.89 -34.47 -51.04
CA SER A 5 -10.65 -34.46 -49.59
C SER A 5 -10.37 -33.02 -49.18
N LEU A 6 -11.43 -32.32 -48.76
CA LEU A 6 -11.34 -31.02 -48.10
C LEU A 6 -10.95 -31.29 -46.65
N LEU A 7 -9.68 -31.05 -46.31
CA LEU A 7 -9.21 -31.05 -44.93
C LEU A 7 -9.52 -29.69 -44.30
N CYS A 8 -10.65 -29.61 -43.58
CA CYS A 8 -10.96 -28.52 -42.66
C CYS A 8 -9.87 -28.46 -41.57
N SER A 9 -8.96 -27.50 -41.66
CA SER A 9 -8.00 -27.22 -40.58
C SER A 9 -8.68 -26.31 -39.57
N LEU A 10 -9.07 -26.89 -38.44
CA LEU A 10 -9.69 -26.25 -37.28
C LEU A 10 -8.65 -25.34 -36.62
N ALA A 11 -8.84 -24.02 -36.70
CA ALA A 11 -8.01 -23.05 -36.02
C ALA A 11 -8.28 -23.11 -34.50
N LEU A 12 -7.30 -23.54 -33.71
CA LEU A 12 -7.36 -23.58 -32.26
C LEU A 12 -7.06 -22.15 -31.72
N LEU A 13 -8.11 -21.41 -31.35
CA LEU A 13 -7.97 -20.13 -30.65
C LEU A 13 -7.62 -20.37 -29.17
N PRO A 14 -6.57 -19.74 -28.62
CA PRO A 14 -6.26 -19.85 -27.20
C PRO A 14 -7.31 -19.08 -26.39
N VAL A 15 -8.10 -19.80 -25.59
CA VAL A 15 -9.01 -19.21 -24.60
C VAL A 15 -8.14 -18.73 -23.44
N ALA A 16 -7.93 -17.42 -23.35
CA ALA A 16 -7.33 -16.81 -22.17
C ALA A 16 -8.33 -16.90 -21.01
N VAL A 17 -8.04 -17.74 -20.03
CA VAL A 17 -8.81 -17.83 -18.78
C VAL A 17 -8.42 -16.63 -17.91
N THR A 18 -9.13 -15.52 -18.06
CA THR A 18 -9.06 -14.41 -17.10
C THR A 18 -9.90 -14.78 -15.87
N GLY A 19 -9.26 -15.35 -14.86
CA GLY A 19 -9.88 -15.54 -13.54
C GLY A 19 -10.16 -14.20 -12.86
N PRO A 20 -11.15 -14.12 -11.95
CA PRO A 20 -11.48 -12.88 -11.27
C PRO A 20 -10.32 -12.51 -10.33
N VAL A 21 -9.62 -11.42 -10.65
CA VAL A 21 -8.74 -10.76 -9.68
C VAL A 21 -9.68 -10.11 -8.67
N ALA A 22 -9.78 -10.68 -7.47
CA ALA A 22 -10.42 -10.00 -6.36
C ALA A 22 -9.70 -8.67 -6.15
N ALA A 23 -10.33 -7.57 -6.56
CA ALA A 23 -9.83 -6.23 -6.30
C ALA A 23 -9.87 -6.03 -4.78
N GLN A 24 -8.76 -6.30 -4.11
CA GLN A 24 -8.63 -6.01 -2.69
C GLN A 24 -8.86 -4.52 -2.53
N GLN A 25 -9.94 -4.15 -1.83
CA GLN A 25 -10.33 -2.76 -1.68
C GLN A 25 -9.13 -2.02 -1.08
N ARG A 26 -8.63 -1.02 -1.83
CA ARG A 26 -7.53 -0.17 -1.36
C ARG A 26 -8.02 0.53 -0.11
N ARG A 27 -7.42 0.16 1.02
CA ARG A 27 -7.61 0.81 2.32
C ARG A 27 -6.46 1.79 2.53
N TYR A 28 -6.75 2.90 3.19
CA TYR A 28 -5.78 3.92 3.54
C TYR A 28 -5.61 3.98 5.05
N VAL A 29 -4.46 4.45 5.51
CA VAL A 29 -4.21 4.69 6.93
C VAL A 29 -5.13 5.82 7.40
N ALA A 30 -5.80 5.64 8.54
CA ALA A 30 -6.77 6.63 9.02
C ALA A 30 -6.09 8.01 9.23
N GLY A 31 -6.66 9.06 8.62
CA GLY A 31 -6.11 10.42 8.67
C GLY A 31 -5.07 10.75 7.59
N LEU A 32 -4.67 9.78 6.78
CA LEU A 32 -3.74 9.96 5.67
C LEU A 32 -4.44 9.56 4.37
N GLU A 33 -4.77 10.53 3.52
CA GLU A 33 -5.69 10.33 2.38
C GLU A 33 -5.12 9.40 1.30
N ASP A 34 -3.80 9.29 1.22
CA ASP A 34 -3.11 8.60 0.14
C ASP A 34 -2.01 7.63 0.62
N VAL A 35 -1.86 7.45 1.92
CA VAL A 35 -0.95 6.45 2.48
C VAL A 35 -1.71 5.12 2.56
N PRO A 36 -1.35 4.11 1.74
CA PRO A 36 -2.09 2.85 1.74
C PRO A 36 -1.87 2.10 3.06
N LEU A 37 -2.91 1.41 3.52
CA LEU A 37 -2.85 0.56 4.70
C LEU A 37 -2.22 -0.79 4.33
N ALA A 38 -1.09 -1.12 4.95
CA ALA A 38 -0.41 -2.39 4.68
C ALA A 38 -1.33 -3.60 4.95
N PRO A 39 -1.28 -4.67 4.14
CA PRO A 39 -2.02 -5.90 4.39
C PRO A 39 -1.77 -6.44 5.81
N GLY A 40 -2.84 -6.89 6.46
CA GLY A 40 -2.76 -7.41 7.84
C GLY A 40 -2.77 -6.34 8.93
N LEU A 41 -2.79 -5.04 8.57
CA LEU A 41 -3.00 -3.93 9.52
C LEU A 41 -4.44 -3.40 9.46
N ALA A 42 -4.87 -2.80 10.57
CA ALA A 42 -6.08 -2.02 10.73
C ALA A 42 -5.79 -0.74 11.54
N SER A 43 -6.52 0.35 11.30
CA SER A 43 -6.45 1.58 12.11
C SER A 43 -7.61 1.60 13.10
N PRO A 44 -7.46 1.04 14.31
CA PRO A 44 -8.54 0.91 15.29
C PRO A 44 -8.90 2.25 15.96
N GLU A 45 -7.96 3.20 15.95
CA GLU A 45 -8.05 4.48 16.65
C GLU A 45 -8.24 5.62 15.64
N ALA A 46 -8.90 6.67 16.09
CA ALA A 46 -9.01 7.89 15.31
C ALA A 46 -7.64 8.59 15.23
N PRO A 47 -7.30 9.20 14.08
CA PRO A 47 -6.08 10.02 13.97
C PRO A 47 -6.18 11.24 14.88
N THR A 48 -5.05 11.66 15.43
CA THR A 48 -4.91 12.95 16.13
C THR A 48 -4.24 13.95 15.18
N SER A 49 -4.84 15.12 15.01
CA SER A 49 -4.27 16.20 14.19
C SER A 49 -4.01 17.46 15.00
N PHE A 50 -2.88 18.12 14.72
CA PHE A 50 -2.51 19.43 15.26
C PHE A 50 -2.32 20.40 14.11
N ASP A 51 -3.09 21.48 14.10
CA ASP A 51 -3.05 22.50 13.05
C ASP A 51 -2.26 23.73 13.52
N SER A 52 -1.45 24.29 12.61
CA SER A 52 -0.64 25.49 12.85
C SER A 52 -0.48 26.29 11.54
N PRO A 53 0.01 27.55 11.61
CA PRO A 53 0.34 28.32 10.41
C PRO A 53 1.38 27.64 9.50
N GLN A 54 2.24 26.79 10.07
CA GLN A 54 3.28 26.06 9.34
C GLN A 54 2.77 24.78 8.67
N GLY A 55 1.50 24.41 8.92
CA GLY A 55 0.85 23.22 8.39
C GLY A 55 0.28 22.33 9.48
N ARG A 56 -0.25 21.17 9.05
CA ARG A 56 -0.89 20.18 9.92
C ARG A 56 0.04 19.01 10.21
N ILE A 57 0.08 18.59 11.47
CA ILE A 57 0.73 17.36 11.89
C ILE A 57 -0.37 16.32 12.15
N VAL A 58 -0.25 15.14 11.54
CA VAL A 58 -1.16 14.00 11.77
C VAL A 58 -0.41 12.86 12.42
N ILE A 59 -0.92 12.35 13.53
CA ILE A 59 -0.43 11.17 14.23
C ILE A 59 -1.54 10.12 14.26
N THR A 60 -1.21 8.91 13.81
CA THR A 60 -2.18 7.81 13.73
C THR A 60 -1.49 6.46 13.91
N TYR A 61 -2.25 5.45 14.30
CA TYR A 61 -1.75 4.11 14.57
C TYR A 61 -2.42 3.09 13.65
N ALA A 62 -1.64 2.12 13.20
CA ALA A 62 -2.17 0.89 12.63
C ALA A 62 -1.59 -0.31 13.36
N GLN A 63 -2.41 -1.33 13.56
CA GLN A 63 -2.01 -2.55 14.23
C GLN A 63 -2.60 -3.82 13.60
N GLY A 64 -1.92 -4.94 13.77
CA GLY A 64 -2.44 -6.23 13.34
C GLY A 64 -1.40 -7.34 13.28
N ALA A 65 -1.72 -8.39 12.52
CA ALA A 65 -0.92 -9.62 12.43
C ALA A 65 0.18 -9.59 11.36
N ALA A 66 0.44 -8.43 10.77
CA ALA A 66 1.54 -8.24 9.82
C ALA A 66 2.90 -8.32 10.53
N ASP A 67 3.94 -8.74 9.82
CA ASP A 67 5.31 -8.69 10.31
C ASP A 67 6.00 -7.38 9.90
N ARG A 68 7.01 -6.96 10.68
CA ARG A 68 7.72 -5.70 10.45
C ARG A 68 8.38 -5.65 9.07
N ALA A 69 9.00 -6.75 8.62
CA ALA A 69 9.71 -6.78 7.34
C ALA A 69 8.73 -6.67 6.17
N GLY A 70 7.58 -7.34 6.25
CA GLY A 70 6.49 -7.23 5.28
C GLY A 70 5.94 -5.81 5.18
N VAL A 71 5.73 -5.13 6.31
CA VAL A 71 5.29 -3.72 6.32
C VAL A 71 6.34 -2.79 5.69
N LEU A 72 7.62 -2.96 6.04
CA LEU A 72 8.71 -2.19 5.44
C LEU A 72 8.81 -2.41 3.92
N ALA A 73 8.76 -3.67 3.48
CA ALA A 73 8.78 -4.03 2.07
C ALA A 73 7.60 -3.39 1.33
N PHE A 74 6.39 -3.49 1.91
CA PHE A 74 5.18 -2.88 1.36
C PHE A 74 5.34 -1.37 1.15
N TYR A 75 5.77 -0.63 2.17
CA TYR A 75 5.91 0.82 2.05
C TYR A 75 7.09 1.25 1.15
N SER A 76 8.17 0.47 1.12
CA SER A 76 9.27 0.70 0.19
C SER A 76 8.87 0.54 -1.28
N ALA A 77 7.88 -0.32 -1.58
CA ALA A 77 7.40 -0.56 -2.94
C ALA A 77 6.25 0.37 -3.36
N SER A 78 5.37 0.73 -2.43
CA SER A 78 4.15 1.48 -2.72
C SER A 78 4.33 2.99 -2.67
N LEU A 79 5.04 3.52 -1.67
CA LEU A 79 5.17 4.97 -1.47
C LEU A 79 5.89 5.69 -2.63
N PRO A 80 6.97 5.14 -3.22
CA PRO A 80 7.62 5.78 -4.36
C PRO A 80 6.72 5.97 -5.58
N GLN A 81 5.75 5.08 -5.78
CA GLN A 81 4.78 5.19 -6.87
C GLN A 81 3.77 6.32 -6.65
N LEU A 82 3.71 6.86 -5.43
CA LEU A 82 2.84 7.96 -5.01
C LEU A 82 3.62 9.28 -4.82
N GLY A 83 4.86 9.34 -5.32
CA GLY A 83 5.72 10.52 -5.28
C GLY A 83 6.56 10.66 -4.00
N TRP A 84 6.44 9.74 -3.04
CA TRP A 84 7.26 9.76 -1.84
C TRP A 84 8.69 9.28 -2.13
N ARG A 85 9.67 10.13 -1.87
CA ARG A 85 11.08 9.73 -1.87
C ARG A 85 11.43 9.10 -0.53
N ARG A 86 12.04 7.93 -0.57
CA ARG A 86 12.60 7.28 0.61
C ARG A 86 13.90 7.99 1.00
N GLU A 87 13.98 8.48 2.23
CA GLU A 87 15.21 9.05 2.79
C GLU A 87 15.90 8.06 3.73
N GLU A 88 15.13 7.32 4.51
CA GLU A 88 15.63 6.27 5.40
C GLU A 88 14.74 5.03 5.30
N GLU A 89 15.03 3.99 6.07
CA GLU A 89 14.21 2.79 6.08
C GLU A 89 12.72 3.09 6.38
N THR A 90 12.48 4.04 7.29
CA THR A 90 11.17 4.42 7.82
C THR A 90 10.83 5.91 7.66
N LEU A 91 11.60 6.64 6.86
CA LEU A 91 11.39 8.07 6.59
C LEU A 91 11.22 8.32 5.10
N PHE A 92 10.13 8.99 4.76
CA PHE A 92 9.78 9.36 3.39
C PHE A 92 9.46 10.86 3.31
N ARG A 93 9.72 11.48 2.16
CA ARG A 93 9.36 12.88 1.87
C ARG A 93 8.66 13.05 0.55
N ARG A 94 7.70 13.99 0.51
CA ARG A 94 6.98 14.39 -0.69
C ARG A 94 6.47 15.81 -0.54
N GLU A 95 6.69 16.67 -1.53
CA GLU A 95 6.04 18.00 -1.62
C GLU A 95 6.09 18.87 -0.35
N GLY A 96 7.20 18.84 0.40
CA GLY A 96 7.33 19.59 1.65
C GLY A 96 6.69 18.90 2.86
N GLU A 97 6.26 17.65 2.74
CA GLU A 97 5.83 16.78 3.82
C GLU A 97 6.86 15.69 4.11
N SER A 98 6.85 15.21 5.35
CA SER A 98 7.58 14.04 5.82
C SER A 98 6.62 13.03 6.43
N LEU A 99 6.78 11.76 6.06
CA LEU A 99 6.07 10.62 6.62
C LEU A 99 7.08 9.73 7.35
N ARG A 100 6.90 9.60 8.66
CA ARG A 100 7.73 8.74 9.52
C ARG A 100 6.92 7.56 10.04
N LEU A 101 7.53 6.38 9.98
CA LEU A 101 7.00 5.13 10.53
C LEU A 101 7.81 4.74 11.76
N GLU A 102 7.13 4.51 12.88
CA GLU A 102 7.75 4.02 14.10
C GLU A 102 7.09 2.73 14.54
N PHE A 103 7.90 1.69 14.71
CA PHE A 103 7.42 0.38 15.11
C PHE A 103 7.44 0.26 16.64
N GLY A 104 6.33 -0.21 17.20
CA GLY A 104 6.25 -0.58 18.61
C GLY A 104 7.18 -1.75 18.96
N PRO A 105 7.25 -2.11 20.26
CA PRO A 105 8.05 -3.26 20.69
C PRO A 105 7.57 -4.56 20.01
N PRO A 106 8.46 -5.55 19.81
CA PRO A 106 8.07 -6.85 19.29
C PRO A 106 6.95 -7.50 20.12
N GLY A 107 5.96 -8.08 19.44
CA GLY A 107 4.82 -8.70 20.09
C GLY A 107 3.96 -9.52 19.13
N ARG A 108 2.87 -10.10 19.64
CA ARG A 108 1.91 -10.87 18.82
C ARG A 108 1.15 -9.97 17.83
N VAL A 109 0.98 -8.70 18.18
CA VAL A 109 0.36 -7.68 17.34
C VAL A 109 1.43 -6.64 17.05
N LEU A 110 1.68 -6.38 15.77
CA LEU A 110 2.55 -5.29 15.35
C LEU A 110 1.77 -3.98 15.50
N THR A 111 2.41 -2.96 16.08
CA THR A 111 1.89 -1.58 16.10
C THR A 111 2.83 -0.69 15.31
N VAL A 112 2.27 0.14 14.44
CA VAL A 112 3.00 1.14 13.64
C VAL A 112 2.38 2.50 13.90
N ARG A 113 3.19 3.44 14.37
CA ARG A 113 2.83 4.85 14.47
C ARG A 113 3.25 5.55 13.19
N PHE A 114 2.30 6.23 12.56
CA PHE A 114 2.55 7.11 11.42
C PHE A 114 2.53 8.55 11.91
N THR A 115 3.52 9.32 11.49
CA THR A 115 3.56 10.77 11.69
C THR A 115 3.75 11.45 10.34
N LEU A 116 2.75 12.23 9.94
CA LEU A 116 2.82 13.13 8.80
C LEU A 116 3.05 14.54 9.33
N ALA A 117 4.09 15.23 8.85
CA ALA A 117 4.40 16.59 9.27
C ALA A 117 5.04 17.41 8.14
N PRO A 118 4.85 18.74 8.12
CA PRO A 118 5.61 19.62 7.23
C PRO A 118 7.11 19.48 7.45
N VAL A 119 7.86 19.63 6.37
CA VAL A 119 9.32 19.74 6.38
C VAL A 119 9.67 21.19 6.72
N LEU A 120 10.36 21.38 7.84
CA LEU A 120 10.91 22.67 8.25
C LEU A 120 12.15 23.04 7.43
#